data_AF-A0A2V7JB30-F1
#
_entry.id   AF-A0A2V7JB30-F1
#
_cell.length_a   1.000
_cell.length_b   1.000
_cell.length_c   1.000
_cell.angle_alpha   90.00
_cell.angle_beta   90.00
_cell.angle_gamma   90.00
#
_symmetry.space_group_name_H-M   'P 1'
#
loop_
_entity.id
_entity.type
_entity.pdbx_description
1 polymer ?
#
loop_
_entity_poly.entity_id
_entity_poly.type
_entity_poly.pdbx_seq_one_letter_code
_entity_poly.pdbx_strand_id
1 'polypeptide(L)'
;MKPATGVPSAVREPIRTDGSYGFSRLFLDFRRYTRISPSGRMNLRVLAGGWIGGDPLPLQQRFSIGGPDPLAGYGFRHSACNRDIIDPAFTNTQVAACDRVILAQAEYRGHLSLHWASGSSTPEDEASKSLLTLQGPDLVVLADAGQAWLVGDGPGRLPADRLPTVGSWLADLGLGVDWGGFGVYAAKAVTAGEPLRFTLRLDHRF
;
A
#
# COMPACT_ATOMS: atom_id res chain seq x y z
N MET A 1 7.34 5.77 -40.12
CA MET A 1 7.58 5.35 -38.72
C MET A 1 6.38 4.51 -38.28
N LYS A 2 6.55 3.21 -38.03
CA LYS A 2 5.45 2.38 -37.51
C LYS A 2 5.42 2.55 -35.98
N PRO A 3 4.30 2.97 -35.36
CA PRO A 3 4.21 3.09 -33.91
C PRO A 3 4.43 1.71 -33.28
N ALA A 4 5.15 1.68 -32.16
CA ALA A 4 5.41 0.46 -31.41
C ALA A 4 4.09 -0.25 -31.10
N THR A 5 3.93 -1.46 -31.63
CA THR A 5 2.75 -2.30 -31.47
C THR A 5 2.55 -2.65 -30.01
N GLY A 6 1.46 -2.16 -29.41
CA GLY A 6 0.95 -2.65 -28.13
C GLY A 6 0.34 -1.60 -27.21
N VAL A 7 0.64 -0.30 -27.41
CA VAL A 7 0.04 0.77 -26.62
C VAL A 7 -0.43 1.91 -27.54
N PRO A 8 -1.72 2.27 -27.53
CA PRO A 8 -2.31 3.32 -28.36
C PRO A 8 -1.66 4.68 -28.10
N SER A 9 -1.53 5.50 -29.15
CA SER A 9 -0.96 6.85 -29.05
C SER A 9 -1.76 7.79 -28.13
N ALA A 10 -3.04 7.49 -27.90
CA ALA A 10 -3.88 8.20 -26.93
C ALA A 10 -3.42 7.98 -25.46
N VAL A 11 -2.72 6.88 -25.19
CA VAL A 11 -2.24 6.49 -23.85
C VAL A 11 -0.82 7.00 -23.60
N ARG A 12 -0.02 7.15 -24.66
CA ARG A 12 1.36 7.61 -24.60
C ARG A 12 1.85 8.02 -25.99
N GLU A 13 2.69 9.06 -26.05
CA GLU A 13 3.49 9.31 -27.25
C GLU A 13 4.35 8.08 -27.62
N PRO A 14 4.55 7.79 -28.92
CA PRO A 14 5.40 6.70 -29.34
C PRO A 14 6.77 6.77 -28.65
N ILE A 15 7.22 5.65 -28.07
CA ILE A 15 8.58 5.58 -27.54
C ILE A 15 9.53 5.85 -28.69
N ARG A 16 10.42 6.83 -28.53
CA ARG A 16 11.48 7.05 -29.52
C ARG A 16 12.38 5.82 -29.53
N THR A 17 12.45 5.13 -30.67
CA THR A 17 13.26 3.91 -30.84
C THR A 17 14.66 4.20 -31.38
N ASP A 18 14.99 5.48 -31.57
CA ASP A 18 16.28 5.98 -32.07
C ASP A 18 17.37 6.02 -30.98
N GLY A 19 17.06 5.51 -29.79
CA GLY A 19 17.96 5.52 -28.63
C GLY A 19 17.96 6.84 -27.85
N SER A 20 17.18 7.85 -28.26
CA SER A 20 17.08 9.14 -27.54
C SER A 20 16.13 9.10 -26.35
N TYR A 21 15.36 8.02 -26.20
CA TYR A 21 14.39 7.89 -25.12
C TYR A 21 15.05 7.73 -23.75
N GLY A 22 14.86 8.70 -22.86
CA GLY A 22 15.49 8.75 -21.56
C GLY A 22 14.63 9.45 -20.51
N PHE A 23 14.48 8.82 -19.34
CA PHE A 23 13.68 9.34 -18.23
C PHE A 23 14.43 9.14 -16.90
N SER A 24 14.11 9.98 -15.92
CA SER A 24 14.73 9.96 -14.59
C SER A 24 13.76 9.56 -13.48
N ARG A 25 14.18 8.53 -12.76
CA ARG A 25 13.72 7.92 -11.49
C ARG A 25 14.19 8.60 -10.20
N LEU A 26 13.33 8.91 -9.24
CA LEU A 26 13.75 8.97 -7.83
C LEU A 26 12.79 8.19 -6.93
N PHE A 27 13.34 7.46 -5.97
CA PHE A 27 12.59 6.79 -4.91
C PHE A 27 13.28 6.97 -3.57
N LEU A 28 12.46 7.23 -2.56
CA LEU A 28 12.84 7.31 -1.16
C LEU A 28 11.86 6.42 -0.38
N ASP A 29 12.39 5.43 0.33
CA ASP A 29 11.62 4.57 1.24
C ASP A 29 12.27 4.65 2.61
N PHE A 30 11.65 5.40 3.51
CA PHE A 30 12.08 5.54 4.89
C PHE A 30 11.25 4.62 5.76
N ARG A 31 11.91 3.79 6.57
CA ARG A 31 11.26 2.87 7.51
C ARG A 31 11.86 3.01 8.89
N ARG A 32 11.00 3.08 9.90
CA ARG A 32 11.40 3.16 11.30
C ARG A 32 10.62 2.15 12.13
N TYR A 33 11.35 1.36 12.88
CA TYR A 33 10.83 0.35 13.79
C TYR A 33 11.19 0.76 15.22
N THR A 34 10.19 1.01 16.04
CA THR A 34 10.40 1.48 17.42
C THR A 34 9.63 0.58 18.38
N ARG A 35 10.31 -0.01 19.35
CA ARG A 35 9.67 -0.69 20.47
C ARG A 35 9.08 0.38 21.40
N ILE A 36 7.76 0.37 21.59
CA ILE A 36 7.07 1.36 22.44
C ILE A 36 6.70 0.80 23.81
N SER A 37 6.65 -0.53 23.95
CA SER A 37 6.47 -1.24 25.22
C SER A 37 7.19 -2.59 25.19
N PRO A 38 7.33 -3.32 26.32
CA PRO A 38 7.96 -4.64 26.34
C PRO A 38 7.33 -5.63 25.34
N SER A 39 6.02 -5.52 25.11
CA SER A 39 5.25 -6.38 24.21
C SER A 39 4.74 -5.70 22.94
N GLY A 40 5.12 -4.43 22.70
CA GLY A 40 4.54 -3.59 21.66
C GLY A 40 5.57 -2.91 20.77
N ARG A 41 5.34 -2.94 19.46
CA ARG A 41 6.15 -2.26 18.44
C ARG A 41 5.31 -1.34 17.57
N MET A 42 5.92 -0.23 17.17
CA MET A 42 5.39 0.72 16.20
C MET A 42 6.31 0.74 14.99
N ASN A 43 5.73 0.50 13.82
CA ASN A 43 6.38 0.48 12.53
C ASN A 43 5.85 1.65 11.71
N LEU A 44 6.74 2.49 11.21
CA LEU A 44 6.41 3.64 10.39
C LEU A 44 7.12 3.49 9.04
N ARG A 45 6.43 3.78 7.95
CA ARG A 45 7.00 3.82 6.61
C ARG A 45 6.52 5.06 5.86
N VAL A 46 7.45 5.73 5.20
CA VAL A 46 7.16 6.79 4.24
C VAL A 46 7.82 6.42 2.94
N LEU A 47 7.03 6.29 1.87
CA LEU A 47 7.54 6.06 0.53
C LEU A 47 7.15 7.22 -0.36
N ALA A 48 8.11 7.78 -1.09
CA ALA A 48 7.86 8.77 -2.12
C ALA A 48 8.69 8.42 -3.34
N GLY A 49 8.10 8.51 -4.54
CA GLY A 49 8.88 8.27 -5.74
C GLY A 49 8.11 8.45 -7.03
N GLY A 50 8.85 8.39 -8.12
CA GLY A 50 8.31 8.47 -9.47
C GLY A 50 9.17 9.32 -10.40
N TRP A 51 8.54 9.82 -11.45
CA TRP A 51 9.20 10.60 -12.49
C TRP A 51 9.71 11.95 -11.98
N ILE A 52 10.96 12.27 -12.28
CA ILE A 52 11.59 13.57 -11.94
C ILE A 52 12.13 14.35 -13.15
N GLY A 53 12.10 13.78 -14.35
CA GLY A 53 12.56 14.47 -15.57
C GLY A 53 12.74 13.55 -16.78
N GLY A 54 12.91 14.16 -17.96
CA GLY A 54 13.09 13.45 -19.23
C GLY A 54 11.76 13.07 -19.90
N ASP A 55 11.75 11.98 -20.64
CA ASP A 55 10.57 11.47 -21.34
C ASP A 55 9.54 10.86 -20.38
N PRO A 56 8.26 10.70 -20.80
CA PRO A 56 7.22 10.09 -19.99
C PRO A 56 7.51 8.64 -19.62
N LEU A 57 7.19 8.21 -18.40
CA LEU A 57 7.43 6.85 -17.95
C LEU A 57 6.72 5.81 -18.84
N PRO A 58 7.39 4.69 -19.16
CA PRO A 58 6.74 3.58 -19.82
C PRO A 58 5.70 2.95 -18.87
N LEU A 59 4.60 2.40 -19.40
CA LEU A 59 3.49 1.88 -18.58
C LEU A 59 3.94 0.88 -17.51
N GLN A 60 4.97 0.08 -17.80
CA GLN A 60 5.53 -0.91 -16.89
C GLN A 60 6.21 -0.30 -15.65
N GLN A 61 6.51 0.99 -15.68
CA GLN A 61 7.19 1.72 -14.62
C GLN A 61 6.31 2.79 -13.96
N ARG A 62 5.01 2.81 -14.31
CA ARG A 62 4.01 3.70 -13.72
C ARG A 62 3.39 3.09 -12.47
N PHE A 63 2.73 3.95 -11.70
CA PHE A 63 2.25 3.65 -10.35
C PHE A 63 0.73 3.57 -10.26
N SER A 64 0.30 2.96 -9.17
CA SER A 64 -1.08 2.91 -8.70
C SER A 64 -1.06 2.62 -7.21
N ILE A 65 -2.08 3.05 -6.48
CA ILE A 65 -2.26 2.77 -5.05
C ILE A 65 -3.62 2.14 -4.80
N GLY A 66 -3.71 1.34 -3.72
CA GLY A 66 -4.87 0.53 -3.40
C GLY A 66 -4.53 -0.96 -3.27
N GLY A 67 -5.50 -1.75 -2.83
CA GLY A 67 -5.35 -3.18 -2.61
C GLY A 67 -4.77 -3.49 -1.24
N PRO A 68 -4.49 -4.78 -0.95
CA PRO A 68 -4.00 -5.20 0.35
C PRO A 68 -2.81 -4.38 0.87
N ASP A 69 -1.88 -3.97 0.02
CA ASP A 69 -0.80 -3.02 0.32
C ASP A 69 -0.65 -2.10 -0.91
N PRO A 70 -0.51 -0.77 -0.76
CA PRO A 70 -0.29 0.00 0.46
C PRO A 70 -1.54 0.50 1.21
N LEU A 71 -2.75 0.29 0.68
CA LEU A 71 -3.98 0.86 1.23
C LEU A 71 -5.07 -0.21 1.38
N ALA A 72 -5.01 -0.98 2.47
CA ALA A 72 -5.84 -2.16 2.70
C ALA A 72 -7.36 -1.89 2.70
N GLY A 73 -7.77 -0.66 3.02
CA GLY A 73 -9.16 -0.22 2.98
C GLY A 73 -9.70 0.01 1.56
N TYR A 74 -8.85 -0.05 0.54
CA TYR A 74 -9.20 0.23 -0.85
C TYR A 74 -9.05 -1.00 -1.76
N GLY A 75 -9.81 -1.00 -2.86
CA GLY A 75 -9.69 -2.03 -3.89
C GLY A 75 -8.33 -2.01 -4.60
N PHE A 76 -7.98 -3.11 -5.27
CA PHE A 76 -6.79 -3.19 -6.10
C PHE A 76 -6.75 -2.00 -7.07
N ARG A 77 -5.59 -1.31 -7.12
CA ARG A 77 -5.36 -0.15 -8.00
C ARG A 77 -6.50 0.88 -7.99
N HIS A 78 -7.08 1.16 -6.82
CA HIS A 78 -8.18 2.12 -6.69
C HIS A 78 -7.83 3.51 -7.26
N SER A 79 -6.62 4.01 -7.02
CA SER A 79 -6.10 5.18 -7.74
C SER A 79 -5.00 4.74 -8.70
N ALA A 80 -5.35 4.70 -9.99
CA ALA A 80 -4.47 4.22 -11.05
C ALA A 80 -4.18 5.25 -12.14
N CYS A 81 -4.76 6.44 -12.09
CA CYS A 81 -4.60 7.51 -13.09
C CYS A 81 -4.88 7.10 -14.55
N ASN A 82 -5.75 6.11 -14.76
CA ASN A 82 -6.04 5.51 -16.06
C ASN A 82 -7.29 6.08 -16.75
N ARG A 83 -7.90 7.15 -16.21
CA ARG A 83 -9.14 7.73 -16.77
C ARG A 83 -8.97 8.24 -18.21
N ASP A 84 -7.78 8.70 -18.55
CA ASP A 84 -7.45 9.21 -19.88
C ASP A 84 -7.13 8.07 -20.88
N ILE A 85 -7.10 6.81 -20.42
CA ILE A 85 -6.89 5.63 -21.26
C ILE A 85 -8.24 5.19 -21.83
N ILE A 86 -8.54 5.70 -23.03
CA ILE A 86 -9.83 5.49 -23.70
C ILE A 86 -9.83 4.38 -24.75
N ASP A 87 -8.70 3.71 -24.96
CA ASP A 87 -8.62 2.69 -25.99
C ASP A 87 -9.42 1.43 -25.61
N PRO A 88 -10.20 0.87 -26.55
CA PRO A 88 -11.03 -0.30 -26.28
C PRO A 88 -10.29 -1.51 -25.72
N ALA A 89 -9.01 -1.71 -26.04
CA ALA A 89 -8.18 -2.80 -25.52
C ALA A 89 -7.99 -2.74 -23.99
N PHE A 90 -8.17 -1.56 -23.39
CA PHE A 90 -8.07 -1.36 -21.95
C PHE A 90 -9.43 -1.23 -21.26
N THR A 91 -10.53 -1.48 -21.98
CA THR A 91 -11.88 -1.51 -21.39
C THR A 91 -11.92 -2.52 -20.25
N ASN A 92 -12.44 -2.12 -19.09
CA ASN A 92 -12.49 -2.93 -17.86
C ASN A 92 -11.13 -3.32 -17.28
N THR A 93 -10.04 -2.69 -17.71
CA THR A 93 -8.71 -2.92 -17.13
C THR A 93 -8.33 -1.83 -16.14
N GLN A 94 -7.63 -2.20 -15.06
CA GLN A 94 -7.08 -1.27 -14.09
C GLN A 94 -5.57 -1.12 -14.33
N VAL A 95 -5.21 -0.33 -15.33
CA VAL A 95 -3.80 -0.05 -15.69
C VAL A 95 -3.21 0.93 -14.70
N ALA A 96 -2.04 0.61 -14.14
CA ALA A 96 -1.25 1.58 -13.38
C ALA A 96 -0.68 2.63 -14.32
N ALA A 97 -1.11 3.88 -14.18
CA ALA A 97 -0.79 4.96 -15.10
C ALA A 97 -0.32 6.25 -14.41
N CYS A 98 -0.16 6.28 -13.08
CA CYS A 98 0.34 7.44 -12.37
C CYS A 98 1.86 7.62 -12.55
N ASP A 99 2.34 8.86 -12.53
CA ASP A 99 3.77 9.19 -12.71
C ASP A 99 4.52 9.30 -11.38
N ARG A 100 3.82 9.72 -10.31
CA ARG A 100 4.36 9.88 -8.96
C ARG A 100 3.44 9.28 -7.92
N VAL A 101 4.04 8.87 -6.81
CA VAL A 101 3.36 8.32 -5.64
C VAL A 101 4.01 8.83 -4.35
N ILE A 102 3.17 9.06 -3.34
CA ILE A 102 3.59 9.28 -1.95
C ILE A 102 2.68 8.46 -1.03
N LEU A 103 3.28 7.83 -0.02
CA LEU A 103 2.64 6.95 0.94
C LEU A 103 3.21 7.22 2.33
N ALA A 104 2.34 7.17 3.33
CA ALA A 104 2.67 7.11 4.74
C ALA A 104 1.89 5.95 5.36
N GLN A 105 2.58 5.07 6.08
CA GLN A 105 2.01 3.88 6.70
C GLN A 105 2.46 3.81 8.14
N ALA A 106 1.52 3.51 9.03
CA ALA A 106 1.74 3.34 10.44
C ALA A 106 1.11 2.02 10.87
N GLU A 107 1.89 1.18 11.53
CA GLU A 107 1.47 -0.11 12.00
C GLU A 107 1.90 -0.28 13.47
N TYR A 108 0.92 -0.51 14.33
CA TYR A 108 1.17 -0.92 15.71
C TYR A 108 0.95 -2.42 15.82
N ARG A 109 1.86 -3.13 16.48
CA ARG A 109 1.66 -4.52 16.89
C ARG A 109 1.86 -4.68 18.39
N GLY A 110 0.89 -5.27 19.06
CA GLY A 110 0.94 -5.57 20.48
C GLY A 110 0.64 -7.03 20.75
N HIS A 111 1.50 -7.70 21.51
CA HIS A 111 1.31 -9.10 21.87
C HIS A 111 0.16 -9.25 22.88
N LEU A 112 -0.84 -10.06 22.56
CA LEU A 112 -1.92 -10.40 23.49
C LEU A 112 -1.53 -11.64 24.30
N SER A 113 -1.09 -11.44 25.54
CA SER A 113 -0.90 -12.56 26.48
C SER A 113 -2.25 -12.99 27.06
N LEU A 114 -2.93 -13.93 26.40
CA LEU A 114 -4.14 -14.56 26.92
C LEU A 114 -3.75 -15.56 28.02
N HIS A 115 -3.70 -15.10 29.27
CA HIS A 115 -3.66 -15.98 30.43
C HIS A 115 -5.06 -16.54 30.63
N TRP A 116 -5.39 -17.64 29.96
CA TRP A 116 -6.58 -18.41 30.27
C TRP A 116 -6.34 -19.14 31.60
N ALA A 117 -6.50 -18.42 32.72
CA ALA A 117 -6.66 -19.07 34.00
C ALA A 117 -8.04 -19.74 33.99
N SER A 118 -8.09 -20.99 33.53
CA SER A 118 -9.17 -21.91 33.86
C SER A 118 -9.19 -22.01 35.38
N GLY A 119 -10.13 -21.30 36.00
CA GLY A 119 -10.38 -21.41 37.43
C GLY A 119 -10.95 -22.79 37.75
N SER A 120 -10.06 -23.76 37.94
CA SER A 120 -10.31 -24.95 38.76
C SER A 120 -9.31 -24.91 39.90
N SER A 121 -9.78 -24.46 41.05
CA SER A 121 -9.07 -24.53 42.32
C SER A 121 -8.91 -26.01 42.73
N THR A 122 -7.74 -26.59 42.45
CA THR A 122 -7.26 -27.81 43.12
C THR A 122 -5.74 -27.72 43.28
N PRO A 123 -5.21 -27.80 44.52
CA PRO A 123 -3.81 -27.52 44.83
C PRO A 123 -2.88 -28.73 44.62
N GLU A 124 -2.91 -29.38 43.46
CA GLU A 124 -2.09 -30.58 43.19
C GLU A 124 -1.34 -30.63 41.84
N ASP A 125 -1.44 -29.61 40.98
CA ASP A 125 -0.80 -29.63 39.65
C ASP A 125 0.40 -28.68 39.52
N GLU A 126 1.40 -28.80 40.39
CA GLU A 126 2.72 -28.13 40.26
C GLU A 126 3.67 -28.83 39.25
N ALA A 127 3.27 -29.95 38.63
CA ALA A 127 4.11 -30.73 37.71
C ALA A 127 3.82 -30.49 36.22
N SER A 128 2.74 -29.78 35.88
CA SER A 128 2.32 -29.58 34.49
C SER A 128 2.63 -28.15 34.02
N LYS A 129 3.89 -27.73 34.11
CA LYS A 129 4.36 -26.53 33.40
C LYS A 129 4.24 -26.81 31.90
N SER A 130 3.17 -26.29 31.31
CA SER A 130 2.89 -26.30 29.88
C SER A 130 4.16 -26.04 29.06
N LEU A 131 4.73 -27.11 28.49
CA LEU A 131 5.87 -27.07 27.56
C LEU A 131 5.51 -26.43 26.21
N LEU A 132 4.26 -26.01 26.03
CA LEU A 132 3.73 -25.33 24.86
C LEU A 132 3.13 -24.00 25.31
N THR A 133 3.99 -23.02 25.60
CA THR A 133 3.56 -21.63 25.62
C THR A 133 3.23 -21.24 24.19
N LEU A 134 1.98 -21.46 23.74
CA LEU A 134 1.49 -20.84 22.53
C LEU A 134 1.66 -19.33 22.75
N GLN A 135 2.61 -18.72 22.03
CA GLN A 135 2.70 -17.28 21.94
C GLN A 135 1.33 -16.80 21.44
N GLY A 136 0.68 -15.93 22.22
CA GLY A 136 -0.63 -15.41 21.86
C GLY A 136 -0.56 -14.62 20.54
N PRO A 137 -1.69 -14.41 19.87
CA PRO A 137 -1.66 -13.60 18.67
C PRO A 137 -1.23 -12.16 18.94
N ASP A 138 -0.66 -11.52 17.94
CA ASP A 138 -0.41 -10.09 17.96
C ASP A 138 -1.66 -9.35 17.45
N LEU A 139 -2.12 -8.37 18.22
CA LEU A 139 -3.08 -7.38 17.75
C LEU A 139 -2.36 -6.40 16.85
N VAL A 140 -2.88 -6.18 15.65
CA VAL A 140 -2.30 -5.25 14.67
C VAL A 140 -3.28 -4.11 14.40
N VAL A 141 -2.81 -2.87 14.51
CA VAL A 141 -3.56 -1.68 14.09
C VAL A 141 -2.82 -1.05 12.91
N LEU A 142 -3.54 -0.76 11.84
CA LEU A 142 -3.02 -0.17 10.61
C LEU A 142 -3.62 1.21 10.40
N ALA A 143 -2.79 2.16 9.98
CA ALA A 143 -3.22 3.45 9.48
C ALA A 143 -2.36 3.80 8.27
N ASP A 144 -2.99 3.82 7.10
CA ASP A 144 -2.30 4.10 5.85
C ASP A 144 -2.89 5.36 5.20
N ALA A 145 -2.04 6.16 4.56
CA ALA A 145 -2.44 7.29 3.77
C ALA A 145 -1.54 7.45 2.54
N GLY A 146 -2.08 7.91 1.43
CA GLY A 146 -1.29 8.07 0.23
C GLY A 146 -1.98 8.76 -0.92
N GLN A 147 -1.18 9.12 -1.92
CA GLN A 147 -1.64 9.69 -3.16
C GLN A 147 -0.76 9.24 -4.34
N ALA A 148 -1.38 9.07 -5.50
CA ALA A 148 -0.69 8.88 -6.77
C ALA A 148 -1.30 9.80 -7.83
N TRP A 149 -0.47 10.39 -8.69
CA TRP A 149 -0.92 11.40 -9.63
C TRP A 149 -0.12 11.43 -10.94
N LEU A 150 -0.68 12.11 -11.93
CA LEU A 150 -0.05 12.42 -13.21
C LEU A 150 0.65 13.78 -13.12
N VAL A 151 1.83 13.88 -13.72
CA VAL A 151 2.58 15.14 -13.79
C VAL A 151 2.29 15.85 -15.11
N GLY A 152 2.07 17.16 -15.05
CA GLY A 152 1.88 18.02 -16.23
C GLY A 152 0.89 19.16 -15.99
N ASP A 153 0.68 19.98 -17.03
CA ASP A 153 -0.12 21.22 -16.95
C ASP A 153 -1.58 21.06 -17.41
N GLY A 154 -1.96 19.86 -17.83
CA GLY A 154 -3.31 19.55 -18.32
C GLY A 154 -4.33 19.27 -17.20
N PRO A 155 -5.62 19.14 -17.55
CA PRO A 155 -6.66 18.76 -16.61
C PRO A 155 -6.33 17.46 -15.87
N GLY A 156 -6.58 17.42 -14.56
CA GLY A 156 -6.33 16.25 -13.71
C GLY A 156 -4.85 15.92 -13.48
N ARG A 157 -3.94 16.81 -13.88
CA ARG A 157 -2.48 16.67 -13.69
C ARG A 157 -1.99 17.71 -12.70
N LEU A 158 -0.89 17.41 -12.02
CA LEU A 158 -0.21 18.35 -11.13
C LEU A 158 1.11 18.80 -11.79
N PRO A 159 1.43 20.10 -11.77
CA PRO A 159 2.71 20.60 -12.22
C PRO A 159 3.89 19.92 -11.52
N ALA A 160 5.03 19.82 -12.21
CA ALA A 160 6.18 19.05 -11.74
C ALA A 160 6.81 19.57 -10.43
N ASP A 161 6.60 20.84 -10.11
CA ASP A 161 7.07 21.54 -8.91
C ASP A 161 6.06 21.52 -7.75
N ARG A 162 4.90 20.87 -7.93
CA ARG A 162 3.80 20.85 -6.96
C ARG A 162 3.58 19.46 -6.36
N LEU A 163 3.11 19.46 -5.13
CA LEU A 163 2.66 18.27 -4.41
C LEU A 163 1.13 18.24 -4.30
N PRO A 164 0.52 17.06 -4.20
CA PRO A 164 -0.91 16.95 -3.95
C PRO A 164 -1.29 17.59 -2.61
N THR A 165 -2.44 18.26 -2.57
CA THR A 165 -3.01 18.79 -1.33
C THR A 165 -3.46 17.65 -0.41
N VAL A 166 -3.36 17.84 0.91
CA VAL A 166 -3.73 16.80 1.89
C VAL A 166 -5.18 16.33 1.72
N GLY A 167 -6.09 17.22 1.31
CA GLY A 167 -7.50 16.88 1.06
C GLY A 167 -7.75 15.92 -0.11
N SER A 168 -6.77 15.68 -0.98
CA SER A 168 -6.91 14.70 -2.06
C SER A 168 -6.50 13.28 -1.64
N TRP A 169 -5.85 13.12 -0.49
CA TRP A 169 -5.23 11.86 -0.09
C TRP A 169 -6.27 10.78 0.20
N LEU A 170 -5.92 9.56 -0.20
CA LEU A 170 -6.61 8.36 0.23
C LEU A 170 -6.07 7.96 1.60
N ALA A 171 -6.95 7.57 2.52
CA ALA A 171 -6.53 7.06 3.81
C ALA A 171 -7.46 5.95 4.30
N ASP A 172 -6.91 5.01 5.05
CA ASP A 172 -7.64 3.94 5.69
C ASP A 172 -7.16 3.68 7.12
N LEU A 173 -8.02 2.98 7.86
CA LEU A 173 -7.72 2.42 9.16
C LEU A 173 -8.04 0.93 9.13
N GLY A 174 -7.18 0.13 9.73
CA GLY A 174 -7.34 -1.31 9.81
C GLY A 174 -7.05 -1.87 11.19
N LEU A 175 -7.64 -3.02 11.45
CA LEU A 175 -7.39 -3.84 12.63
C LEU A 175 -7.19 -5.28 12.15
N GLY A 176 -6.27 -5.99 12.79
CA GLY A 176 -6.01 -7.38 12.48
C GLY A 176 -5.45 -8.16 13.64
N VAL A 177 -5.40 -9.46 13.43
CA VAL A 177 -4.81 -10.42 14.36
C VAL A 177 -3.80 -11.23 13.55
N ASP A 178 -2.60 -11.39 14.10
CA ASP A 178 -1.49 -12.07 13.43
C ASP A 178 -0.88 -13.15 14.33
N TRP A 179 -0.58 -14.32 13.75
CA TRP A 179 -0.03 -15.48 14.43
C TRP A 179 1.40 -15.83 13.97
N GLY A 180 2.20 -14.84 13.61
CA GLY A 180 3.62 -15.03 13.30
C GLY A 180 3.92 -15.53 11.88
N GLY A 181 2.93 -15.54 11.00
CA GLY A 181 3.03 -15.99 9.60
C GLY A 181 1.68 -16.12 8.88
N PHE A 182 0.60 -15.91 9.62
CA PHE A 182 -0.76 -15.84 9.11
C PHE A 182 -1.44 -14.66 9.80
N GLY A 183 -2.11 -13.81 9.04
CA GLY A 183 -2.81 -12.66 9.59
C GLY A 183 -4.13 -12.38 8.88
N VAL A 184 -5.14 -12.04 9.66
CA VAL A 184 -6.45 -11.62 9.17
C VAL A 184 -6.66 -10.17 9.56
N TYR A 185 -7.02 -9.36 8.57
CA TYR A 185 -7.13 -7.91 8.70
C TYR A 185 -8.47 -7.44 8.15
N ALA A 186 -9.11 -6.52 8.87
CA ALA A 186 -10.26 -5.75 8.41
C ALA A 186 -9.84 -4.28 8.30
N ALA A 187 -10.07 -3.65 7.14
CA ALA A 187 -9.68 -2.26 6.90
C ALA A 187 -10.82 -1.49 6.23
N LYS A 188 -10.92 -0.20 6.58
CA LYS A 188 -11.95 0.72 6.13
C LYS A 188 -11.31 1.97 5.55
N ALA A 189 -11.64 2.30 4.31
CA ALA A 189 -11.34 3.62 3.77
C ALA A 189 -12.06 4.69 4.60
N VAL A 190 -11.31 5.71 5.04
CA VAL A 190 -11.83 6.81 5.84
C VAL A 190 -12.00 8.10 5.05
N THR A 191 -11.36 8.22 3.88
CA THR A 191 -11.57 9.34 2.95
C THR A 191 -12.42 8.97 1.74
N ALA A 192 -12.88 7.73 1.65
CA ALA A 192 -13.82 7.27 0.64
C ALA A 192 -14.92 6.39 1.27
N GLY A 193 -16.12 6.41 0.69
CA GLY A 193 -17.27 5.61 1.15
C GLY A 193 -17.18 4.10 0.84
N GLU A 194 -15.98 3.54 0.67
CA GLU A 194 -15.78 2.14 0.29
C GLU A 194 -16.28 1.17 1.38
N PRO A 195 -16.78 -0.03 1.02
CA PRO A 195 -17.12 -1.07 1.99
C PRO A 195 -15.94 -1.48 2.88
N LEU A 196 -16.22 -2.08 4.03
CA LEU A 196 -15.19 -2.72 4.85
C LEU A 196 -14.53 -3.86 4.04
N ARG A 197 -13.21 -3.92 4.04
CA ARG A 197 -12.44 -4.93 3.32
C ARG A 197 -11.75 -5.89 4.26
N PHE A 198 -11.83 -7.17 3.94
CA PHE A 198 -11.13 -8.23 4.65
C PHE A 198 -9.97 -8.72 3.80
N THR A 199 -8.79 -8.82 4.41
CA THR A 199 -7.57 -9.31 3.78
C THR A 199 -6.99 -10.44 4.63
N LEU A 200 -6.62 -11.51 3.96
CA LEU A 200 -5.86 -12.61 4.53
C LEU A 200 -4.44 -12.54 3.99
N ARG A 201 -3.44 -12.63 4.87
CA ARG A 201 -2.03 -12.63 4.49
C ARG A 201 -1.32 -13.84 5.08
N LEU A 202 -0.43 -14.40 4.26
CA LEU A 202 0.45 -15.52 4.61
C LEU A 202 1.89 -15.06 4.91
N ASP A 203 2.10 -13.75 4.96
CA ASP A 203 3.40 -13.14 5.25
C ASP A 203 3.21 -11.77 5.90
N HIS A 204 4.25 -11.31 6.61
CA HIS A 204 4.24 -10.07 7.37
C HIS A 204 4.36 -8.84 6.48
N ARG A 205 3.57 -7.81 6.81
CA ARG A 205 3.77 -6.47 6.28
C ARG A 205 4.97 -5.86 7.03
N PHE A 206 6.17 -6.05 6.48
CA PHE A 206 7.46 -5.53 6.96
C PHE A 206 8.09 -6.21 8.18
#